data_AF-A0A950I5P4-F1
#
_entry.id   AF-A0A950I5P4-F1
#
_cell.length_a   1.000
_cell.length_b   1.000
_cell.length_c   1.000
_cell.angle_alpha   90.00
_cell.angle_beta   90.00
_cell.angle_gamma   90.00
#
_symmetry.space_group_name_H-M   'P 1'
#
loop_
_entity.id
_entity.type
_entity.pdbx_description
1 polymer ?
#
loop_
_entity_poly.entity_id
_entity_poly.type
_entity_poly.pdbx_seq_one_letter_code
_entity_poly.pdbx_strand_id
1 'polypeptide(L)' 'MIVAGACAAEPVKVLHYILPAAEASLDPVQGRDLYTGHITEAIFETLFTYDYLARPVKL' A
#
# COMPACT_ATOMS: atom_id res chain seq x y z
N MET A 1 -7.31 -21.69 -18.23
CA MET A 1 -7.15 -20.67 -19.29
C MET A 1 -8.22 -19.61 -19.06
N ILE A 2 -7.88 -18.54 -18.34
CA ILE A 2 -8.79 -17.42 -18.11
C ILE A 2 -8.35 -16.32 -19.07
N VAL A 3 -9.27 -15.89 -19.92
CA VAL A 3 -9.07 -14.86 -20.94
C VAL A 3 -8.98 -13.50 -20.24
N ALA A 4 -7.81 -12.84 -20.34
CA ALA A 4 -7.69 -11.42 -20.03
C ALA A 4 -8.44 -10.63 -21.11
N GLY A 5 -9.59 -10.07 -20.73
CA GLY A 5 -10.37 -9.17 -21.57
C GLY A 5 -9.58 -7.90 -21.88
N ALA A 6 -9.78 -7.38 -23.09
CA ALA A 6 -9.10 -6.24 -23.68
C ALA A 6 -8.89 -5.05 -22.72
N CYS A 7 -7.68 -4.49 -22.78
CA CYS A 7 -7.26 -3.24 -22.14
C CYS A 7 -8.02 -2.06 -22.78
N ALA A 8 -9.27 -1.86 -22.39
CA ALA A 8 -9.81 -0.51 -22.31
C ALA A 8 -9.16 0.12 -21.08
N ALA A 9 -8.58 1.33 -21.20
CA ALA A 9 -7.96 2.01 -20.07
C ALA A 9 -8.94 2.00 -18.89
N GLU A 10 -8.66 1.13 -17.91
CA GLU A 10 -9.52 0.98 -16.76
C GLU A 10 -9.66 2.35 -16.11
N PRO A 11 -10.87 2.74 -15.66
CA PRO A 11 -11.04 4.01 -14.97
C PRO A 11 -10.01 4.08 -13.84
N VAL A 12 -9.32 5.22 -13.72
CA VAL A 12 -8.24 5.40 -12.73
C VAL A 12 -8.79 4.98 -11.37
N LYS A 13 -8.20 3.94 -10.79
CA LYS A 13 -8.57 3.44 -9.46
C LYS A 13 -8.02 4.40 -8.41
N VAL A 14 -8.80 5.44 -8.11
CA VAL A 14 -8.45 6.46 -7.12
C VAL A 14 -9.00 6.07 -5.75
N LEU A 15 -8.12 6.04 -4.75
CA LEU A 15 -8.50 5.91 -3.34
C LEU A 15 -8.34 7.28 -2.67
N HIS A 16 -9.41 7.80 -2.04
CA HIS A 16 -9.31 8.95 -1.14
C HIS A 16 -9.17 8.44 0.29
N TYR A 17 -8.03 8.74 0.92
CA TYR A 17 -7.71 8.31 2.27
C TYR A 17 -7.54 9.51 3.20
N ILE A 18 -8.03 9.39 4.43
CA ILE A 18 -7.91 10.44 5.44
C ILE A 18 -6.73 10.08 6.34
N LEU A 19 -5.81 11.02 6.53
CA LEU A 19 -4.78 10.96 7.56
C LEU A 19 -5.23 11.77 8.77
N PRO A 20 -5.58 11.14 9.91
CA PRO A 20 -6.03 11.83 11.11
C PRO A 20 -4.99 12.76 11.75
N ALA A 21 -3.70 12.52 11.50
CA ALA A 21 -2.60 13.35 11.95
C ALA A 21 -1.57 13.52 10.83
N ALA A 22 -0.76 14.58 10.93
CA ALA A 22 0.36 14.79 10.03
C ALA A 22 1.42 13.69 10.19
N GLU A 23 2.04 13.34 9.07
CA GLU A 23 3.21 12.45 9.03
C GLU A 23 4.42 13.09 9.74
N ALA A 24 5.19 12.28 10.47
CA ALA A 24 6.40 12.73 11.13
C ALA A 24 7.57 12.91 10.15
N SER A 25 7.80 11.91 9.28
CA SER A 25 8.85 11.95 8.26
C SER A 25 8.68 10.80 7.27
N LEU A 26 8.83 11.05 5.97
CA LEU A 26 8.78 10.01 4.94
C LEU A 26 10.09 9.22 4.79
N ASP A 27 11.10 9.51 5.61
CA ASP A 27 12.28 8.66 5.72
C ASP A 27 11.91 7.41 6.56
N PRO A 28 12.01 6.19 6.01
CA PRO A 28 11.68 4.95 6.72
C PRO A 28 12.46 4.76 8.02
N VAL A 29 13.62 5.40 8.19
CA VAL A 29 14.41 5.33 9.42
C VAL A 29 13.90 6.29 10.50
N GLN A 30 13.28 7.41 10.11
CA GLN A 30 12.88 8.49 11.01
C GLN A 30 11.40 8.45 11.38
N GLY A 31 10.55 7.83 10.55
CA GLY A 31 9.13 7.66 10.80
C GLY A 31 8.86 6.78 12.03
N ARG A 32 8.03 7.27 12.96
CA ARG A 32 7.71 6.56 14.22
C ARG A 32 6.23 6.44 14.51
N ASP A 33 5.38 7.00 13.65
CA ASP A 33 3.93 6.92 13.77
C ASP A 33 3.32 5.99 12.71
N LEU A 34 2.09 5.55 12.98
CA LEU A 34 1.37 4.61 12.10
C LEU A 34 0.97 5.23 10.76
N TYR A 35 0.73 6.54 10.72
CA TYR A 35 0.25 7.24 9.51
C TYR A 35 1.35 7.35 8.46
N THR A 36 2.55 7.69 8.92
CA THR A 36 3.81 7.62 8.20
C THR A 36 4.06 6.19 7.73
N GLY A 37 3.86 5.19 8.61
CA GLY A 37 4.00 3.77 8.25
C GLY A 37 3.15 3.36 7.04
N HIS A 38 1.89 3.81 6.97
CA HIS A 38 1.01 3.53 5.84
C HIS A 38 1.50 4.13 4.52
N ILE A 39 2.03 5.35 4.54
CA ILE A 39 2.56 5.99 3.32
C ILE A 39 3.88 5.33 2.92
N THR A 40 4.76 5.07 3.89
CA THR A 40 6.07 4.44 3.65
C THR A 40 5.91 3.04 3.04
N GLU A 41 4.94 2.23 3.50
CA GLU A 41 4.64 0.92 2.91
C GLU A 41 4.11 1.02 1.46
N ALA A 42 3.40 2.10 1.13
CA ALA A 42 2.87 2.31 -0.22
C ALA A 42 3.92 2.86 -1.22
N ILE A 43 4.98 3.53 -0.73
CA ILE A 43 6.02 4.15 -1.56
C ILE A 43 7.24 3.23 -1.72
N PHE A 44 7.65 2.55 -0.66
CA PHE A 44 8.87 1.76 -0.63
C PHE A 44 8.59 0.26 -0.71
N GLU A 45 9.46 -0.46 -1.42
CA GLU A 45 9.43 -1.92 -1.49
C GLU A 45 10.32 -2.53 -0.40
N THR A 46 9.77 -3.49 0.33
CA THR A 46 10.46 -4.26 1.38
C THR A 46 10.82 -5.66 0.89
N LEU A 47 11.75 -6.33 1.57
CA LEU A 47 12.17 -7.70 1.22
C LEU A 47 11.03 -8.73 1.32
N PHE A 48 10.06 -8.47 2.20
CA PHE A 48 8.86 -9.27 2.42
C PHE A 48 7.67 -8.35 2.58
N THR A 49 6.49 -8.80 2.16
CA THR A 49 5.25 -8.00 2.23
C THR A 49 4.10 -8.87 2.69
N TYR A 50 3.13 -8.27 3.37
CA TYR A 50 2.01 -9.01 3.90
C TYR A 50 0.91 -9.19 2.86
N ASP A 51 0.45 -10.43 2.65
CA ASP A 51 -0.71 -10.69 1.81
C ASP A 51 -2.00 -10.40 2.61
N TYR A 52 -2.58 -9.22 2.35
CA TYR A 52 -3.77 -8.76 3.03
C TYR A 52 -4.95 -9.71 2.76
N LEU A 53 -5.50 -10.28 3.85
CA LEU A 53 -6.59 -11.26 3.89
C LEU A 53 -6.21 -12.71 3.56
N ALA A 54 -4.93 -13.03 3.35
CA ALA A 54 -4.50 -14.42 3.21
C ALA A 54 -4.84 -15.26 4.46
N ARG A 55 -5.44 -16.43 4.23
CA ARG A 55 -5.73 -17.45 5.25
C ARG A 55 -5.23 -18.80 4.73
N PRO A 56 -4.18 -19.40 5.31
CA PRO A 56 -3.33 -18.90 6.41
C PRO A 56 -2.50 -17.66 6.02
N VAL A 57 -2.07 -16.91 7.03
CA VAL A 57 -1.26 -15.67 6.93
C VAL A 57 0.05 -15.95 6.17
N LYS A 58 0.45 -15.05 5.27
CA LYS A 58 1.67 -15.14 4.47
C LYS A 58 2.48 -13.84 4.50
N LEU A 59 3.80 -13.97 4.33
CA LEU A 59 4.81 -12.91 4.27
C LEU A 59 5.55 -12.96 2.93
#